data_AF-A0A2G6IT37-F1
#
_entry.id   AF-A0A2G6IT37-F1
#
_cell.length_a   1.000
_cell.length_b   1.000
_cell.length_c   1.000
_cell.angle_alpha   90.00
_cell.angle_beta   90.00
_cell.angle_gamma   90.00
#
_symmetry.space_group_name_H-M   'P 1'
#
loop_
_entity.id
_entity.type
_entity.pdbx_description
1 polymer ?
#
loop_
_entity_poly.entity_id
_entity_poly.type
_entity_poly.pdbx_seq_one_letter_code
_entity_poly.pdbx_strand_id
1 'polypeptide(L)'
;EFRSQTETALPVLQEAIAKGDHEQARKTAHRLKGAASNFGLEAFCRMLGDIEDSARAGRDQSARSATLKTAFETAMQMLNDAARLLEIKGATG
;
A
#
# COMPACT_ATOMS: atom_id res chain seq x y z
N GLU A 1 -9.27 4.60 9.48
CA GLU A 1 -8.40 5.61 8.83
C GLU A 1 -7.56 5.05 7.69
N PHE A 2 -6.72 4.03 7.92
CA PHE A 2 -5.85 3.41 6.89
C PHE A 2 -6.57 2.96 5.62
N ARG A 3 -7.69 2.25 5.75
CA ARG A 3 -8.52 1.79 4.62
C ARG A 3 -8.89 2.95 3.69
N SER A 4 -9.50 4.00 4.23
CA SER A 4 -9.93 5.17 3.47
C SER A 4 -8.75 5.93 2.85
N GLN A 5 -7.63 6.08 3.58
CA GLN A 5 -6.42 6.68 3.01
C GLN A 5 -5.85 5.86 1.84
N THR A 6 -5.94 4.54 1.91
CA THR A 6 -5.36 3.65 0.90
C THR A 6 -6.27 3.53 -0.32
N GLU A 7 -7.59 3.45 -0.13
CA GLU A 7 -8.59 3.45 -1.21
C GLU A 7 -8.50 4.71 -2.08
N THR A 8 -8.12 5.85 -1.49
CA THR A 8 -7.91 7.11 -2.23
C THR A 8 -6.52 7.24 -2.84
N ALA A 9 -5.47 6.75 -2.17
CA ALA A 9 -4.09 6.88 -2.63
C ALA A 9 -3.70 5.86 -3.72
N LEU A 10 -4.26 4.66 -3.67
CA LEU A 10 -3.87 3.56 -4.54
C LEU A 10 -4.14 3.88 -6.03
N PRO A 11 -5.32 4.39 -6.42
CA PRO A 11 -5.56 4.78 -7.81
C PRO A 11 -4.60 5.90 -8.27
N VAL A 12 -4.30 6.86 -7.39
CA VAL A 12 -3.36 7.95 -7.68
C VAL A 12 -1.95 7.42 -7.92
N LEU A 13 -1.50 6.43 -7.12
CA LEU A 13 -0.21 5.79 -7.33
C LEU A 13 -0.17 5.02 -8.66
N GLN A 14 -1.22 4.26 -8.97
CA GLN A 14 -1.32 3.51 -10.22
C GLN A 14 -1.31 4.45 -11.44
N GLU A 15 -2.04 5.56 -11.36
CA GLU A 15 -2.08 6.56 -12.43
C GLU A 15 -0.72 7.26 -12.61
N ALA A 16 -0.06 7.63 -11.51
CA ALA A 16 1.28 8.23 -11.56
C ALA A 16 2.30 7.29 -12.21
N ILE A 17 2.27 6.00 -11.85
CA ILE A 17 3.12 4.98 -12.48
C ILE A 17 2.80 4.87 -13.98
N ALA A 18 1.51 4.82 -14.35
CA ALA A 18 1.10 4.70 -15.75
C ALA A 18 1.51 5.91 -16.62
N LYS A 19 1.56 7.11 -16.02
CA LYS A 19 1.99 8.35 -16.71
C LYS A 19 3.50 8.58 -16.68
N GLY A 20 4.27 7.74 -15.98
CA GLY A 20 5.70 7.98 -15.73
C GLY A 20 5.96 9.19 -14.83
N ASP A 21 4.98 9.62 -14.03
CA ASP A 21 5.13 10.72 -13.08
C ASP A 21 5.85 10.21 -11.82
N HIS A 22 7.17 10.18 -11.90
CA HIS A 22 8.02 9.66 -10.83
C HIS A 22 7.87 10.45 -9.52
N GLU A 23 7.66 11.77 -9.57
CA GLU A 23 7.56 12.55 -8.33
C GLU A 23 6.22 12.27 -7.61
N GLN A 24 5.12 12.18 -8.36
CA GLN A 24 3.82 11.82 -7.80
C GLN A 24 3.81 10.37 -7.30
N ALA A 25 4.42 9.44 -8.04
CA ALA A 25 4.56 8.05 -7.64
C ALA A 25 5.34 7.93 -6.32
N ARG A 26 6.47 8.63 -6.22
CA ARG A 26 7.31 8.66 -5.01
C ARG A 26 6.55 9.18 -3.80
N LYS A 27 5.90 10.35 -3.91
CA LYS A 27 5.13 10.95 -2.80
C LYS A 27 3.99 10.03 -2.33
N THR A 28 3.27 9.47 -3.28
CA THR A 28 2.09 8.64 -2.97
C THR A 28 2.52 7.31 -2.35
N ALA A 29 3.57 6.67 -2.88
CA ALA A 29 4.15 5.46 -2.30
C ALA A 29 4.68 5.70 -0.88
N HIS A 30 5.39 6.81 -0.65
CA HIS A 30 5.91 7.18 0.67
C HIS A 30 4.78 7.35 1.70
N ARG A 31 3.71 8.07 1.34
CA ARG A 31 2.55 8.29 2.22
C ARG A 31 1.86 6.96 2.56
N LEU A 32 1.64 6.12 1.56
CA LEU A 32 1.05 4.79 1.75
C LEU A 32 1.90 3.91 2.66
N LYS A 33 3.23 3.99 2.53
CA LYS A 33 4.17 3.21 3.34
C LYS A 33 4.06 3.60 4.82
N GLY A 34 4.04 4.90 5.12
CA GLY A 34 3.85 5.39 6.49
C GLY A 34 2.50 4.99 7.08
N ALA A 35 1.44 4.99 6.27
CA ALA A 35 0.14 4.50 6.71
C ALA A 35 0.18 2.98 6.99
N ALA A 36 0.81 2.19 6.12
CA ALA A 36 0.90 0.74 6.22
C ALA A 36 1.81 0.26 7.37
N SER A 37 2.87 1.00 7.69
CA SER A 37 3.78 0.67 8.80
C SER A 37 3.09 0.70 10.16
N ASN A 38 2.10 1.58 10.32
CA ASN A 38 1.31 1.67 11.56
C ASN A 38 0.52 0.38 11.85
N PHE A 39 0.34 -0.48 10.86
CA PHE A 39 -0.40 -1.74 10.95
C PHE A 39 0.47 -2.98 10.79
N GLY A 40 1.80 -2.83 10.74
CA GLY A 40 2.71 -3.97 10.60
C GLY A 40 2.62 -4.69 9.26
N LEU A 41 2.15 -4.02 8.20
CA LEU A 41 1.99 -4.61 6.86
C LEU A 41 3.32 -4.67 6.10
N GLU A 42 4.29 -5.41 6.64
CA GLU A 42 5.71 -5.38 6.20
C GLU A 42 5.90 -5.66 4.71
N ALA A 43 5.21 -6.66 4.16
CA ALA A 43 5.31 -7.00 2.74
C ALA A 43 4.83 -5.84 1.84
N PHE A 44 3.74 -5.18 2.23
CA PHE A 44 3.21 -4.03 1.50
C PHE A 44 4.14 -2.82 1.64
N CYS A 45 4.68 -2.57 2.84
CA CYS A 45 5.69 -1.53 3.07
C CYS A 45 6.94 -1.71 2.20
N ARG A 46 7.43 -2.96 2.05
CA ARG A 46 8.59 -3.27 1.21
C ARG A 46 8.31 -2.94 -0.26
N MET A 47 7.16 -3.37 -0.77
CA MET A 47 6.76 -3.05 -2.15
C MET A 47 6.64 -1.54 -2.40
N LEU A 48 6.06 -0.80 -1.46
CA LEU A 48 5.95 0.66 -1.56
C LEU A 48 7.34 1.33 -1.49
N GLY A 49 8.25 0.79 -0.69
CA GLY A 49 9.66 1.21 -0.66
C GLY A 49 10.35 1.02 -2.00
N ASP A 50 10.20 -0.14 -2.64
CA ASP A 50 10.80 -0.41 -3.95
C ASP A 50 10.28 0.53 -5.04
N ILE A 51 8.99 0.89 -4.98
CA ILE A 51 8.37 1.87 -5.89
C ILE A 51 8.94 3.27 -5.62
N GLU A 52 9.02 3.68 -4.35
CA GLU A 52 9.58 4.96 -3.93
C GLU A 52 11.03 5.12 -4.39
N ASP A 53 11.87 4.10 -4.20
CA ASP A 53 13.28 4.10 -4.59
C ASP A 53 13.45 4.10 -6.12
N SER A 54 12.64 3.30 -6.83
CA SER A 54 12.65 3.28 -8.29
C SER A 54 12.23 4.64 -8.87
N ALA A 55 11.22 5.28 -8.27
CA ALA A 55 10.74 6.60 -8.66
C ALA A 55 11.76 7.70 -8.37
N ARG A 56 12.40 7.65 -7.19
CA ARG A 56 13.52 8.54 -6.86
C ARG A 56 14.67 8.43 -7.84
N ALA A 57 14.93 7.23 -8.36
CA ALA A 57 15.98 6.97 -9.35
C ALA A 57 15.55 7.25 -10.80
N GLY A 58 14.32 7.73 -11.05
CA GLY A 58 13.80 7.97 -12.40
C GLY A 58 13.70 6.71 -13.27
N ARG A 59 13.57 5.53 -12.65
CA ARG A 59 13.44 4.25 -13.36
C ARG A 59 11.98 3.99 -13.67
N ASP A 60 11.68 3.01 -14.52
CA ASP A 60 10.29 2.60 -14.75
C ASP A 60 9.75 1.75 -13.57
N GLN A 61 8.49 1.97 -13.19
CA GLN A 61 7.75 1.21 -12.17
C GLN A 61 6.59 0.40 -12.76
N SER A 62 6.34 0.46 -14.07
CA SER A 62 5.19 -0.15 -14.73
C SER A 62 5.01 -1.64 -14.37
N ALA A 63 6.12 -2.39 -14.34
CA ALA A 63 6.14 -3.82 -13.96
C ALA A 63 5.61 -4.10 -12.54
N ARG A 64 5.66 -3.11 -11.64
CA ARG A 64 5.15 -3.22 -10.26
C ARG A 64 3.69 -2.82 -10.13
N SER A 65 3.10 -2.15 -11.12
CA SER A 65 1.70 -1.70 -11.08
C SER A 65 0.71 -2.87 -10.99
N ALA A 66 0.99 -3.97 -11.71
CA ALA A 66 0.14 -5.15 -11.70
C ALA A 66 0.13 -5.85 -10.33
N THR A 67 1.29 -5.96 -9.67
CA THR A 67 1.42 -6.61 -8.37
C THR A 67 0.99 -5.71 -7.21
N LEU A 68 0.99 -4.38 -7.40
CA LEU A 68 0.57 -3.41 -6.40
C LEU A 68 -0.88 -3.62 -5.94
N LYS A 69 -1.80 -3.90 -6.87
CA LYS A 69 -3.20 -4.17 -6.54
C LYS A 69 -3.34 -5.43 -5.69
N THR A 70 -2.70 -6.52 -6.08
CA THR A 70 -2.74 -7.79 -5.33
C THR A 70 -2.14 -7.65 -3.94
N ALA A 71 -1.03 -6.90 -3.80
CA ALA A 71 -0.42 -6.66 -2.50
C ALA A 71 -1.34 -5.84 -1.58
N PHE A 72 -2.05 -4.85 -2.13
CA PHE A 72 -3.05 -4.10 -1.39
C PHE A 72 -4.22 -4.99 -0.93
N GLU A 73 -4.79 -5.80 -1.83
CA GLU A 73 -5.90 -6.71 -1.49
C GLU A 73 -5.49 -7.69 -0.39
N THR A 74 -4.27 -8.23 -0.48
CA THR A 74 -3.70 -9.12 0.55
C THR A 74 -3.57 -8.40 1.90
N ALA A 75 -3.02 -7.18 1.90
CA ALA A 75 -2.87 -6.38 3.12
C ALA A 75 -4.23 -6.06 3.78
N MET A 76 -5.24 -5.73 2.96
CA MET A 76 -6.60 -5.47 3.44
C MET A 76 -7.26 -6.73 4.00
N GLN A 77 -7.01 -7.90 3.39
CA GLN A 77 -7.50 -9.16 3.92
C GLN A 77 -6.89 -9.47 5.29
N MET A 78 -5.56 -9.33 5.44
CA MET A 78 -4.88 -9.52 6.72
C MET A 78 -5.44 -8.62 7.83
N LEU A 79 -5.74 -7.36 7.50
CA LEU A 79 -6.35 -6.42 8.43
C LEU A 79 -7.76 -6.84 8.87
N ASN A 80 -8.58 -7.30 7.92
CA ASN A 80 -9.94 -7.74 8.23
C ASN A 80 -9.92 -9.02 9.09
N ASP A 81 -9.02 -9.95 8.79
CA ASP A 81 -8.88 -11.19 9.55
C ASP A 81 -8.42 -10.89 10.99
N ALA A 82 -7.45 -9.98 11.16
CA ALA A 82 -6.99 -9.54 12.47
C ALA A 82 -8.11 -8.86 13.28
N ALA A 83 -8.89 -7.98 12.66
CA ALA A 83 -10.03 -7.32 13.31
C ALA A 83 -11.08 -8.35 13.78
N ARG A 84 -11.43 -9.31 12.91
CA ARG A 84 -12.42 -10.35 13.22
C ARG A 84 -11.97 -11.25 14.38
N LEU A 85 -10.68 -11.58 14.46
CA LEU A 85 -10.12 -12.37 15.57
C LEU A 85 -10.22 -11.63 16.91
N LEU A 86 -10.08 -10.30 16.91
CA LEU A 86 -10.22 -9.48 18.12
C LEU A 86 -11.68 -9.39 18.58
N GLU A 87 -12.63 -9.25 17.64
CA GLU A 87 -14.07 -9.24 17.94
C GLU A 87 -14.53 -10.57 18.55
N ILE A 88 -14.06 -11.70 18.03
CA ILE A 88 -14.39 -13.04 18.56
C ILE A 88 -13.84 -13.23 19.98
N LYS A 89 -12.64 -12.72 20.27
CA LYS A 89 -12.04 -12.79 21.61
C LYS A 89 -12.74 -11.88 22.62
N GLY A 90 -13.32 -10.76 22.19
CA GLY A 90 -14.12 -9.88 23.05
C GLY A 90 -15.53 -10.40 23.34
N ALA A 91 -16.10 -11.24 22.48
CA ALA A 91 -17.44 -11.83 22.65
C ALA A 91 -17.45 -13.11 23.50
N THR A 92 -16.29 -13.68 23.81
CA THR A 92 -16.13 -14.93 24.58
C THR A 92 -15.53 -14.71 25.98
N GLY A 93 -15.39 -13.45 26.42
CA GLY A 93 -14.86 -13.05 27.73
C GLY A 93 -15.94 -12.54 28.68
#